data_AF-A0A958PS54-F1
#
_entry.id   AF-A0A958PS54-F1
#
_cell.length_a   1.000
_cell.length_b   1.000
_cell.length_c   1.000
_cell.angle_alpha   90.00
_cell.angle_beta   90.00
_cell.angle_gamma   90.00
#
_symmetry.space_group_name_H-M   'P 1'
#
loop_
_entity.id
_entity.type
_entity.pdbx_description
1 polymer ?
#
loop_
_entity_poly.entity_id
_entity_poly.type
_entity_poly.pdbx_seq_one_letter_code
_entity_poly.pdbx_strand_id
1 'polypeptide(L)'
;MIAVIIGLVLLGVMLAVPFSFFAFTRITKAKKEAKAILEKGKIDDIKKVEVTLKLLNALKDTESTHLWNELNKLYEQHRKAS
;
A
#
# COMPACT_ATOMS: atom_id res chain seq x y z
N MET A 1 -29.25 24.38 16.58
CA MET A 1 -27.82 24.01 16.70
C MET A 1 -27.59 22.52 16.47
N ILE A 2 -28.34 21.61 17.13
CA ILE A 2 -28.18 20.15 17.00
C ILE A 2 -28.31 19.63 15.55
N ALA A 3 -29.29 20.11 14.78
CA ALA A 3 -29.47 19.69 13.38
C ALA A 3 -28.30 20.07 12.44
N VAL A 4 -27.63 21.19 12.71
CA VAL A 4 -26.47 21.65 11.92
C VAL A 4 -25.24 20.78 12.20
N ILE A 5 -25.06 20.37 13.47
CA ILE A 5 -23.97 19.48 13.88
C ILE A 5 -24.16 18.10 13.26
N ILE A 6 -25.38 17.54 13.28
CA ILE A 6 -25.69 16.24 12.67
C ILE A 6 -25.46 16.29 11.14
N GLY A 7 -25.84 17.39 10.47
CA GLY A 7 -25.59 17.58 9.04
C GLY A 7 -24.11 17.62 8.68
N LEU A 8 -23.28 18.29 9.48
CA LEU A 8 -21.83 18.35 9.27
C LEU A 8 -21.15 16.99 9.50
N VAL A 9 -21.60 16.22 10.49
CA VAL A 9 -21.08 14.87 10.77
C VAL A 9 -21.43 13.93 9.61
N LEU A 10 -22.66 13.96 9.10
CA LEU A 10 -23.07 13.15 7.95
C LEU A 10 -22.27 13.47 6.69
N LEU A 11 -22.02 14.75 6.41
CA LEU A 11 -21.16 15.20 5.30
C LEU A 11 -19.71 14.71 5.44
N GLY A 12 -19.15 14.77 6.66
CA GLY A 12 -17.79 14.26 6.93
C GLY A 12 -17.68 12.75 6.72
N VAL A 13 -18.68 11.98 7.14
CA VAL A 13 -18.72 10.52 6.95
C VAL A 13 -18.87 10.15 5.48
N MET A 14 -19.71 10.87 4.73
CA MET A 14 -19.93 10.61 3.30
C MET A 14 -18.65 10.76 2.45
N LEU A 15 -17.74 11.65 2.86
CA LEU A 15 -16.45 11.85 2.20
C LEU A 15 -15.36 10.89 2.70
N ALA A 16 -15.37 10.49 3.98
CA ALA A 16 -14.33 9.63 4.56
C ALA A 16 -14.39 8.16 4.06
N VAL A 17 -15.59 7.64 3.81
CA VAL A 17 -15.80 6.24 3.37
C VAL A 17 -15.16 5.95 2.00
N PRO A 18 -15.38 6.74 0.92
CA PRO A 18 -14.77 6.46 -0.38
C PRO A 18 -13.25 6.59 -0.37
N PHE A 19 -12.68 7.53 0.40
CA PHE A 19 -11.23 7.66 0.55
C PHE A 19 -10.60 6.44 1.23
N SER A 20 -11.26 5.90 2.25
CA SER A 20 -10.79 4.72 2.97
C SER A 20 -10.82 3.47 2.09
N PHE A 21 -11.88 3.28 1.31
CA PHE A 21 -11.98 2.17 0.33
C PHE A 21 -10.97 2.29 -0.81
N PHE A 22 -10.72 3.51 -1.30
CA PHE A 22 -9.75 3.74 -2.38
C PHE A 22 -8.31 3.50 -1.93
N ALA A 23 -7.97 3.89 -0.70
CA ALA A 23 -6.68 3.58 -0.09
C ALA A 23 -6.53 2.06 0.10
N PHE A 24 -7.54 1.39 0.67
CA PHE A 24 -7.52 -0.06 0.88
C PHE A 24 -7.34 -0.84 -0.42
N THR A 25 -8.07 -0.50 -1.49
CA THR A 25 -7.94 -1.20 -2.78
C THR A 25 -6.56 -1.02 -3.41
N ARG A 26 -5.95 0.18 -3.30
CA ARG A 26 -4.56 0.43 -3.72
C ARG A 26 -3.55 -0.37 -2.88
N ILE A 27 -3.77 -0.45 -1.57
CA ILE A 27 -2.97 -1.22 -0.61
C ILE A 27 -3.03 -2.71 -0.92
N THR A 28 -4.22 -3.29 -1.11
CA THR A 28 -4.38 -4.71 -1.41
C THR A 28 -3.76 -5.05 -2.76
N LYS A 29 -3.89 -4.15 -3.74
CA LYS A 29 -3.24 -4.29 -5.04
C LYS A 29 -1.71 -4.23 -4.90
N ALA A 30 -1.17 -3.34 -4.07
CA ALA A 30 0.26 -3.26 -3.77
C ALA A 30 0.77 -4.53 -3.05
N LYS A 31 0.05 -5.06 -2.06
CA LYS A 31 0.37 -6.37 -1.44
C LYS A 31 0.38 -7.50 -2.47
N LYS A 32 -0.62 -7.53 -3.37
CA LYS A 32 -0.74 -8.56 -4.41
C LYS A 32 0.36 -8.45 -5.47
N GLU A 33 0.71 -7.23 -5.87
CA GLU A 33 1.83 -6.96 -6.77
C GLU A 33 3.17 -7.30 -6.11
N ALA A 34 3.39 -6.95 -4.84
CA ALA A 34 4.59 -7.35 -4.08
C ALA A 34 4.76 -8.86 -4.06
N LYS A 35 3.68 -9.59 -3.72
CA LYS A 35 3.69 -11.05 -3.69
C LYS A 35 3.94 -11.66 -5.08
N ALA A 36 3.35 -11.09 -6.12
CA ALA A 36 3.58 -11.54 -7.50
C ALA A 36 5.01 -11.26 -7.98
N ILE A 37 5.62 -10.14 -7.57
CA ILE A 37 7.03 -9.82 -7.87
C ILE A 37 7.96 -10.78 -7.12
N LEU A 38 7.65 -11.07 -5.84
CA LEU A 38 8.36 -12.07 -5.04
C LEU A 38 8.28 -13.48 -5.67
N GLU A 39 7.10 -13.91 -6.11
CA GLU A 39 6.92 -15.21 -6.79
C GLU A 39 7.61 -15.27 -8.15
N LYS A 40 7.63 -14.16 -8.91
CA LYS A 40 8.30 -14.13 -10.23
C LYS A 40 9.83 -14.06 -10.12
N GLY A 41 10.38 -13.60 -9.00
CA GLY A 41 11.83 -13.44 -8.80
C GLY A 41 12.51 -12.46 -9.78
N LYS A 42 11.73 -11.70 -10.56
CA LYS A 42 12.22 -10.70 -11.51
C LYS A 42 11.55 -9.36 -11.23
N ILE A 43 12.37 -8.32 -11.12
CA ILE A 43 11.90 -6.94 -11.00
C ILE A 43 11.72 -6.39 -12.41
N ASP A 44 10.51 -6.46 -12.93
CA ASP A 44 10.13 -5.91 -14.25
C ASP A 44 10.17 -4.37 -14.25
N ASP A 45 9.82 -3.74 -13.11
CA ASP A 45 9.70 -2.29 -12.98
C ASP A 45 10.14 -1.83 -11.57
N ILE A 46 11.39 -1.36 -11.47
CA ILE A 46 12.02 -0.86 -10.24
C ILE A 46 11.19 0.26 -9.60
N LYS A 47 10.58 1.16 -10.39
CA LYS A 47 9.76 2.26 -9.84
C LYS A 47 8.50 1.74 -9.16
N LYS A 48 7.85 0.71 -9.74
CA LYS A 48 6.70 0.06 -9.08
C LYS A 48 7.08 -0.63 -7.79
N VAL A 49 8.24 -1.29 -7.75
CA VAL A 49 8.76 -1.91 -6.52
C VAL A 49 8.98 -0.86 -5.44
N GLU A 50 9.57 0.28 -5.77
CA GLU A 50 9.82 1.37 -4.81
C GLU A 50 8.53 1.98 -4.24
N VAL A 51 7.52 2.18 -5.09
CA VAL A 51 6.18 2.64 -4.67
C VAL A 51 5.51 1.60 -3.77
N THR A 52 5.65 0.32 -4.11
CA THR A 52 5.10 -0.80 -3.35
C THR A 52 5.76 -0.92 -1.98
N LEU A 53 7.08 -0.75 -1.90
CA LEU A 53 7.83 -0.67 -0.64
C LEU A 53 7.37 0.53 0.21
N LYS A 54 7.15 1.71 -0.39
CA LYS A 54 6.63 2.88 0.36
C LYS A 54 5.22 2.62 0.91
N LEU A 55 4.35 1.98 0.13
CA LEU A 55 2.99 1.61 0.57
C LEU A 55 3.00 0.54 1.67
N LEU A 56 3.83 -0.50 1.52
CA LEU A 56 3.99 -1.55 2.54
C LEU A 56 4.55 -1.00 3.85
N ASN A 57 5.51 -0.06 3.79
CA ASN A 57 6.04 0.61 4.97
C ASN A 57 4.99 1.52 5.64
N ALA A 58 4.13 2.19 4.86
CA ALA A 58 3.06 3.03 5.38
C ALA A 58 1.96 2.23 6.12
N LEU A 59 1.79 0.96 5.79
CA LEU A 59 0.79 0.09 6.41
C LEU A 59 1.12 -0.32 7.85
N LYS A 60 2.40 -0.37 8.23
CA LYS A 60 2.90 -0.82 9.55
C LYS A 60 2.27 -2.11 10.10
N ASP A 61 1.72 -2.93 9.22
CA ASP A 61 1.05 -4.18 9.53
C ASP A 61 2.07 -5.34 9.46
N THR A 62 1.91 -6.38 10.30
CA THR A 62 2.89 -7.47 10.42
C THR A 62 3.13 -8.18 9.08
N GLU A 63 2.07 -8.45 8.33
CA GLU A 63 2.18 -9.08 7.01
C GLU A 63 2.82 -8.12 5.98
N SER A 64 2.47 -6.84 6.03
CA SER A 64 3.07 -5.83 5.15
C SER A 64 4.56 -5.65 5.42
N THR A 65 4.98 -5.73 6.67
CA THR A 65 6.38 -5.62 7.10
C THR A 65 7.18 -6.83 6.64
N HIS A 66 6.61 -8.04 6.71
CA HIS A 66 7.24 -9.25 6.17
C HIS A 66 7.42 -9.15 4.65
N LEU A 67 6.36 -8.78 3.92
CA LEU A 67 6.41 -8.57 2.48
C LEU A 67 7.39 -7.46 2.09
N TRP A 68 7.46 -6.39 2.89
CA TRP A 68 8.41 -5.31 2.69
C TRP A 68 9.85 -5.79 2.81
N ASN A 69 10.17 -6.56 3.86
CA ASN A 69 11.52 -7.07 4.07
C ASN A 69 11.97 -7.99 2.94
N GLU A 70 11.11 -8.91 2.49
CA GLU A 70 11.45 -9.81 1.39
C GLU A 70 11.60 -9.06 0.05
N LEU A 71 10.68 -8.14 -0.24
CA LEU A 71 10.73 -7.35 -1.46
C LEU A 71 11.93 -6.39 -1.47
N ASN A 72 12.28 -5.81 -0.31
CA ASN A 72 13.43 -4.93 -0.14
C ASN A 72 14.74 -5.71 -0.29
N LYS A 73 14.80 -6.96 0.18
CA LYS A 73 15.95 -7.84 0.00
C LYS A 73 16.18 -8.17 -1.48
N LEU A 74 15.12 -8.49 -2.23
CA LEU A 74 15.20 -8.68 -3.68
C LEU A 74 15.62 -7.39 -4.41
N TYR A 75 15.07 -6.25 -4.00
CA TYR A 75 15.42 -4.94 -4.56
C TYR A 75 16.91 -4.60 -4.36
N GLU A 76 17.43 -4.77 -3.14
CA GLU A 76 18.85 -4.58 -2.81
C GLU A 76 19.76 -5.54 -3.60
N GLN A 77 19.35 -6.80 -3.76
CA GLN A 77 20.09 -7.78 -4.57
C GLN A 77 20.15 -7.37 -6.05
N HIS A 78 19.03 -6.96 -6.62
CA HIS A 78 18.98 -6.49 -8.01
C HIS A 78 19.77 -5.19 -8.19
N ARG A 79 19.72 -4.28 -7.21
CA ARG A 79 20.47 -3.01 -7.24
C ARG A 79 21.98 -3.21 -7.15
N LYS A 80 22.45 -4.23 -6.42
CA LYS A 80 23.88 -4.57 -6.33
C LYS A 80 24.39 -5.40 -7.51
N ALA A 81 23.49 -6.07 -8.24
CA ALA A 81 23.81 -6.87 -9.42
C ALA A 81 23.78 -6.07 -10.74
N SER A 82 23.14 -4.90 -10.74
CA SER A 82 23.24 -3.86 -11.80
C SER A 82 24.41 -2.93 -11.54
#